data_AF-I1CSI9-F1
#
_entry.id   AF-I1CSI9-F1
#
_cell.length_a   1.000
_cell.length_b   1.000
_cell.length_c   1.000
_cell.angle_alpha   90.00
_cell.angle_beta   90.00
_cell.angle_gamma   90.00
#
_symmetry.space_group_name_H-M   'P 1'
#
loop_
_entity.id
_entity.type
_entity.pdbx_description
1 polymer ?
#
loop_
_entity_poly.entity_id
_entity_poly.type
_entity_poly.pdbx_seq_one_letter_code
_entity_poly.pdbx_strand_id
1 'polypeptide(L)'
;MVEPLEKHLFSKLEVGEVDKEIIIELRRLLNKYKEIFDWDNDTIGHTKLLKHKIIIEDNAHPISHRPYRISPIEAEYLQKELDKYCKLGVIAPSNSPWAAPVILVKKKNGDYRMVIDYRKLNAITKKDAYPLPRIDDLLDTLGKAKIFSALDMRAGFHQVPLEQDNDLNVYSLNHHQHLNHLEQVFQCILAANLKLNPEKCFFFKDHLKFLGYMVTKDGIQTDPSKIEKIVNYPIPKSITQVRAFLGLASYYRRFIKNFAAIARPLHDQTKTSKNIPWTQKTTDSFEKLKQLLTTAPVLARPDFNKPFLLVTDASKAGLGCILTQLDENGHENPIVFASRALKANEANYAATKLECLAVIWAVKQFRPYLLGQKFTIITDHSALNGLLKASNPTGIIARWITILTEYEFEIKYRPGRVNESADFLSRLGY
;
A
#
# COMPACT_ATOMS: atom_id res chain seq x y z
N MET A 1 25.22 -51.15 6.78
CA MET A 1 25.89 -50.02 7.46
C MET A 1 25.80 -48.82 6.53
N VAL A 2 25.46 -47.63 7.04
CA VAL A 2 25.47 -46.41 6.23
C VAL A 2 26.91 -46.11 5.82
N GLU A 3 27.16 -45.87 4.53
CA GLU A 3 28.50 -45.52 4.05
C GLU A 3 28.98 -44.17 4.62
N PRO A 4 30.29 -43.97 4.81
CA PRO A 4 30.83 -42.69 5.29
C PRO A 4 30.64 -41.57 4.26
N LEU A 5 30.38 -40.34 4.71
CA LEU A 5 30.28 -39.14 3.85
C LEU A 5 31.51 -39.00 2.96
N GLU A 6 31.30 -38.69 1.68
CA GLU A 6 32.35 -38.52 0.69
C GLU A 6 33.41 -37.50 1.13
N LYS A 7 34.70 -37.81 0.86
CA LYS A 7 35.84 -37.01 1.36
C LYS A 7 35.75 -35.53 0.96
N HIS A 8 35.29 -35.24 -0.26
CA HIS A 8 35.21 -33.88 -0.79
C HIS A 8 34.13 -33.03 -0.10
N LEU A 9 33.05 -33.65 0.42
CA LEU A 9 32.04 -32.95 1.23
C LEU A 9 32.52 -32.77 2.65
N PHE A 10 33.15 -33.81 3.22
CA PHE A 10 33.70 -33.74 4.57
C PHE A 10 34.76 -32.66 4.72
N SER A 11 35.57 -32.39 3.69
CA SER A 11 36.57 -31.30 3.69
C SER A 11 35.97 -29.89 3.69
N LYS A 12 34.65 -29.74 3.48
CA LYS A 12 33.95 -28.44 3.61
C LYS A 12 33.64 -28.10 5.08
N LEU A 13 33.82 -29.04 6.02
CA LEU A 13 33.49 -28.88 7.43
C LEU A 13 34.75 -28.63 8.26
N GLU A 14 34.63 -27.76 9.26
CA GLU A 14 35.65 -27.61 10.29
C GLU A 14 35.44 -28.68 11.36
N VAL A 15 36.46 -29.50 11.59
CA VAL A 15 36.44 -30.59 12.57
C VAL A 15 37.67 -30.42 13.46
N GLY A 16 37.46 -30.39 14.78
CA GLY A 16 38.54 -30.30 15.76
C GLY A 16 39.39 -31.57 15.83
N GLU A 17 40.38 -31.57 16.71
CA GLU A 17 41.24 -32.74 16.93
C GLU A 17 40.46 -33.85 17.66
N VAL A 18 40.16 -34.94 16.93
CA VAL A 18 39.44 -36.12 17.44
C VAL A 18 40.01 -37.41 16.85
N ASP A 19 39.82 -38.51 17.57
CA ASP A 19 40.33 -39.83 17.17
C ASP A 19 39.77 -40.31 15.83
N LYS A 20 40.58 -41.10 15.10
CA LYS A 20 40.23 -41.61 13.76
C LYS A 20 38.93 -42.43 13.76
N GLU A 21 38.65 -43.16 14.82
CA GLU A 21 37.41 -43.94 14.96
C GLU A 21 36.18 -43.03 15.02
N ILE A 22 36.25 -41.95 15.81
CA ILE A 22 35.17 -40.97 15.94
C ILE A 22 34.96 -40.21 14.62
N ILE A 23 36.02 -39.92 13.86
CA ILE A 23 35.90 -39.32 12.52
C ILE A 23 35.09 -40.23 11.57
N ILE A 24 35.29 -41.55 11.65
CA ILE A 24 34.55 -42.50 10.82
C ILE A 24 33.07 -42.51 11.22
N GLU A 25 32.77 -42.50 12.51
CA GLU A 25 31.39 -42.42 13.02
C GLU A 25 30.70 -41.10 12.64
N LEU A 26 31.38 -39.97 12.80
CA LEU A 26 30.89 -38.66 12.39
C LEU A 26 30.58 -38.64 10.89
N ARG A 27 31.45 -39.18 10.05
CA ARG A 27 31.20 -39.26 8.61
C ARG A 27 29.98 -40.12 8.27
N ARG A 28 29.72 -41.21 8.99
CA ARG A 28 28.50 -41.99 8.81
C ARG A 28 27.26 -41.23 9.26
N LEU A 29 27.35 -40.50 10.37
CA LEU A 29 26.25 -39.67 10.89
C LEU A 29 25.90 -38.55 9.92
N LEU A 30 26.89 -37.83 9.41
CA LEU A 30 26.69 -36.75 8.43
C LEU A 30 26.13 -37.28 7.12
N ASN A 31 26.54 -38.48 6.69
CA ASN A 31 25.96 -39.09 5.48
C ASN A 31 24.50 -39.50 5.69
N LYS A 32 24.16 -40.02 6.89
CA LYS A 32 22.78 -40.36 7.25
C LYS A 32 21.84 -39.13 7.19
N TYR A 33 22.35 -37.95 7.54
CA TYR A 33 21.61 -36.69 7.51
C TYR A 33 22.09 -35.76 6.40
N LYS A 34 22.64 -36.29 5.29
CA LYS A 34 23.25 -35.49 4.21
C LYS A 34 22.30 -34.43 3.66
N GLU A 35 21.00 -34.72 3.66
CA GLU A 35 19.93 -33.90 3.10
C GLU A 35 19.64 -32.60 3.89
N ILE A 36 20.05 -32.50 5.17
CA ILE A 36 19.81 -31.26 5.95
C ILE A 36 20.83 -30.16 5.63
N PHE A 37 21.88 -30.49 4.89
CA PHE A 37 22.98 -29.59 4.55
C PHE A 37 22.85 -29.10 3.10
N ASP A 38 22.95 -27.78 2.91
CA ASP A 38 23.02 -27.12 1.60
C ASP A 38 24.47 -27.13 1.08
N TRP A 39 24.90 -28.26 0.50
CA TRP A 39 26.30 -28.48 0.09
C TRP A 39 26.75 -27.58 -1.07
N ASP A 40 25.81 -27.18 -1.93
CA ASP A 40 26.06 -26.46 -3.19
C ASP A 40 25.53 -25.02 -3.18
N ASN A 41 25.00 -24.57 -2.04
CA ASN A 41 24.49 -23.21 -1.83
C ASN A 41 23.29 -22.82 -2.70
N ASP A 42 22.55 -23.81 -3.23
CA ASP A 42 21.50 -23.65 -4.23
C ASP A 42 20.12 -24.14 -3.78
N THR A 43 20.00 -24.58 -2.53
CA THR A 43 18.73 -25.01 -1.93
C THR A 43 18.42 -24.25 -0.65
N ILE A 44 17.14 -24.17 -0.30
CA ILE A 44 16.70 -23.67 1.00
C ILE A 44 15.46 -24.45 1.47
N GLY A 45 15.54 -25.01 2.67
CA GLY A 45 14.39 -25.64 3.31
C GLY A 45 13.46 -24.62 3.95
N HIS A 46 12.26 -25.05 4.34
CA HIS A 46 11.39 -24.25 5.20
C HIS A 46 10.77 -25.11 6.30
N THR A 47 10.59 -24.52 7.48
CA THR A 47 9.93 -25.18 8.61
C THR A 47 8.42 -25.21 8.43
N LYS A 48 7.79 -26.27 8.92
CA LYS A 48 6.33 -26.40 9.02
C LYS A 48 5.80 -26.13 10.42
N LEU A 49 6.70 -25.85 11.37
CA LEU A 49 6.38 -25.72 12.80
C LEU A 49 5.70 -24.39 13.13
N LEU A 50 6.06 -23.33 12.41
CA LEU A 50 5.53 -21.99 12.66
C LEU A 50 5.54 -21.16 11.37
N LYS A 51 4.66 -20.16 11.35
CA LYS A 51 4.64 -19.10 10.34
C LYS A 51 4.85 -17.77 11.03
N HIS A 52 5.64 -16.88 10.41
CA HIS A 52 5.83 -15.54 10.92
C HIS A 52 4.69 -14.62 10.46
N LYS A 53 4.01 -14.00 11.41
CA LYS A 53 3.00 -12.97 11.15
C LYS A 53 3.58 -11.60 11.48
N ILE A 54 3.56 -10.68 10.51
CA ILE A 54 3.92 -9.29 10.76
C ILE A 54 2.68 -8.58 11.30
N ILE A 55 2.61 -8.40 12.61
CA ILE A 55 1.52 -7.68 13.26
C ILE A 55 1.86 -6.19 13.22
N ILE A 56 1.03 -5.40 12.54
CA ILE A 56 1.17 -3.94 12.51
C ILE A 56 0.27 -3.29 13.57
N GLU A 57 0.59 -2.05 13.94
CA GLU A 57 -0.28 -1.23 14.79
C GLU A 57 -1.70 -1.15 14.21
N ASP A 58 -2.73 -1.16 15.07
CA ASP A 58 -4.13 -1.35 14.64
C ASP A 58 -4.66 -0.25 13.70
N ASN A 59 -3.94 0.87 13.59
CA ASN A 59 -4.23 2.03 12.75
C ASN A 59 -3.16 2.28 11.68
N ALA A 60 -2.24 1.33 11.45
CA ALA A 60 -1.21 1.46 10.43
C ALA A 60 -1.80 1.28 9.02
N HIS A 61 -1.35 2.11 8.07
CA HIS A 61 -1.81 2.11 6.68
C HIS A 61 -0.68 1.73 5.73
N PRO A 62 -1.00 1.25 4.50
CA PRO A 62 0.02 0.90 3.52
C PRO A 62 1.02 2.01 3.22
N ILE A 63 2.30 1.68 3.38
CA ILE A 63 3.44 2.53 3.07
C ILE A 63 4.04 2.07 1.75
N SER A 64 3.92 2.90 0.71
CA SER A 64 4.57 2.67 -0.59
C SER A 64 5.71 3.67 -0.80
N HIS A 65 6.93 3.16 -0.81
CA HIS A 65 8.14 3.94 -1.07
C HIS A 65 8.64 3.67 -2.50
N ARG A 66 8.99 4.73 -3.23
CA ARG A 66 9.58 4.59 -4.57
C ARG A 66 10.98 3.96 -4.50
N PRO A 67 11.38 3.12 -5.46
CA PRO A 67 12.74 2.61 -5.53
C PRO A 67 13.78 3.74 -5.55
N TYR A 68 14.94 3.49 -4.94
CA TYR A 68 16.08 4.40 -5.07
C TYR A 68 16.66 4.34 -6.49
N ARG A 69 17.32 5.43 -6.90
CA ARG A 69 18.06 5.43 -8.17
C ARG A 69 19.29 4.54 -8.00
N ILE A 70 19.50 3.64 -8.95
CA ILE A 70 20.64 2.73 -9.01
C ILE A 70 21.32 2.87 -10.38
N SER A 71 22.62 2.61 -10.43
CA SER A 71 23.38 2.55 -11.68
C SER A 71 23.03 1.30 -12.50
N PRO A 72 23.37 1.25 -13.81
CA PRO A 72 23.11 0.07 -14.64
C PRO A 72 23.77 -1.21 -14.11
N ILE A 73 24.99 -1.12 -13.57
CA ILE A 73 25.72 -2.27 -12.98
C ILE A 73 24.98 -2.79 -11.75
N GLU A 74 24.50 -1.89 -10.91
CA GLU A 74 23.70 -2.22 -9.72
C GLU A 74 22.35 -2.84 -10.10
N ALA A 75 21.71 -2.35 -11.17
CA ALA A 75 20.47 -2.91 -11.67
C ALA A 75 20.64 -4.35 -12.19
N GLU A 76 21.72 -4.63 -12.93
CA GLU A 76 22.02 -5.98 -13.42
C GLU A 76 22.27 -6.94 -12.25
N TYR A 77 23.04 -6.51 -11.24
CA TYR A 77 23.26 -7.29 -10.03
C TYR A 77 21.96 -7.58 -9.28
N LEU A 78 21.14 -6.54 -9.07
CA LEU A 78 19.87 -6.65 -8.37
C LEU A 78 18.95 -7.66 -9.08
N GLN A 79 18.86 -7.60 -10.42
CA GLN A 79 18.04 -8.54 -11.17
C GLN A 79 18.50 -9.99 -10.97
N LYS A 80 19.81 -10.27 -11.04
CA LYS A 80 20.36 -11.62 -10.80
C LYS A 80 20.03 -12.15 -9.40
N GLU A 81 20.12 -11.32 -8.37
CA GLU A 81 19.75 -11.74 -7.01
C GLU A 81 18.24 -11.94 -6.85
N LEU A 82 17.40 -11.12 -7.47
CA LEU A 82 15.94 -11.32 -7.48
C LEU A 82 15.57 -12.64 -8.16
N ASP A 83 16.14 -12.93 -9.32
CA ASP A 83 15.88 -14.18 -10.07
C ASP A 83 16.28 -15.41 -9.25
N LYS A 84 17.42 -15.34 -8.54
CA LYS A 84 17.87 -16.38 -7.62
C LYS A 84 16.87 -16.59 -6.48
N TYR A 85 16.40 -15.54 -5.81
CA TYR A 85 15.44 -15.68 -4.73
C TYR A 85 14.06 -16.15 -5.21
N CYS A 86 13.65 -15.78 -6.43
CA CYS A 86 12.47 -16.33 -7.09
C CYS A 86 12.63 -17.84 -7.33
N LYS A 87 13.78 -18.28 -7.88
CA LYS A 87 14.07 -19.70 -8.12
C LYS A 87 14.10 -20.52 -6.83
N LEU A 88 14.62 -19.95 -5.74
CA LEU A 88 14.63 -20.56 -4.41
C LEU A 88 13.25 -20.55 -3.72
N GLY A 89 12.23 -19.91 -4.31
CA GLY A 89 10.89 -19.79 -3.71
C GLY A 89 10.81 -18.87 -2.49
N VAL A 90 11.83 -18.02 -2.27
CA VAL A 90 11.90 -17.09 -1.13
C VAL A 90 11.04 -15.84 -1.38
N ILE A 91 10.96 -15.40 -2.64
CA ILE A 91 10.15 -14.24 -3.06
C ILE A 91 9.30 -14.59 -4.27
N ALA A 92 8.25 -13.80 -4.50
CA ALA A 92 7.42 -13.88 -5.69
C ALA A 92 6.96 -12.47 -6.11
N PRO A 93 6.58 -12.25 -7.37
CA PRO A 93 5.92 -11.03 -7.81
C PRO A 93 4.68 -10.71 -6.95
N SER A 94 4.44 -9.43 -6.69
CA SER A 94 3.33 -8.99 -5.82
C SER A 94 2.66 -7.74 -6.37
N ASN A 95 1.35 -7.64 -6.15
CA ASN A 95 0.52 -6.45 -6.41
C ASN A 95 0.19 -5.69 -5.12
N SER A 96 1.04 -5.81 -4.09
CA SER A 96 0.82 -5.23 -2.77
C SER A 96 0.75 -3.69 -2.81
N PRO A 97 -0.14 -3.06 -2.02
CA PRO A 97 -0.12 -1.61 -1.82
C PRO A 97 1.07 -1.15 -0.95
N TRP A 98 1.83 -2.09 -0.37
CA TRP A 98 3.04 -1.84 0.40
C TRP A 98 4.27 -1.99 -0.49
N ALA A 99 5.22 -1.06 -0.39
CA ALA A 99 6.48 -1.14 -1.11
C ALA A 99 7.62 -0.57 -0.27
N ALA A 100 8.68 -1.36 -0.12
CA ALA A 100 9.95 -0.94 0.48
C ALA A 100 11.02 -0.88 -0.61
N PRO A 101 11.89 0.15 -0.62
CA PRO A 101 12.93 0.27 -1.61
C PRO A 101 14.10 -0.68 -1.28
N VAL A 102 14.84 -1.08 -2.30
CA VAL A 102 16.06 -1.88 -2.14
C VAL A 102 17.28 -0.96 -2.09
N ILE A 103 18.22 -1.30 -1.21
CA ILE A 103 19.54 -0.68 -1.07
C ILE A 103 20.58 -1.77 -1.36
N LEU A 104 21.56 -1.46 -2.21
CA LEU A 104 22.72 -2.32 -2.41
C LEU A 104 23.88 -1.82 -1.57
N VAL A 105 24.45 -2.73 -0.76
CA VAL A 105 25.60 -2.43 0.12
C VAL A 105 26.80 -3.22 -0.37
N LYS A 106 27.94 -2.56 -0.59
CA LYS A 106 29.17 -3.25 -0.97
C LYS A 106 29.70 -4.08 0.21
N LYS A 107 29.99 -5.35 -0.04
CA LYS A 107 30.73 -6.25 0.84
C LYS A 107 32.23 -5.94 0.76
N LYS A 108 32.99 -6.43 1.74
CA LYS A 108 34.46 -6.28 1.80
C LYS A 108 35.18 -6.89 0.60
N ASN A 109 34.59 -7.91 -0.03
CA ASN A 109 35.13 -8.59 -1.22
C ASN A 109 34.76 -7.90 -2.55
N GLY A 110 34.11 -6.73 -2.52
CA GLY A 110 33.73 -5.96 -3.71
C GLY A 110 32.35 -6.31 -4.30
N ASP A 111 31.75 -7.43 -3.89
CA ASP A 111 30.40 -7.84 -4.29
C ASP A 111 29.32 -7.01 -3.56
N TYR A 112 28.07 -7.00 -4.05
CA TYR A 112 26.97 -6.30 -3.39
C TYR A 112 26.20 -7.20 -2.42
N ARG A 113 25.38 -6.60 -1.56
CA ARG A 113 24.36 -7.26 -0.74
C ARG A 113 23.05 -6.52 -0.95
N MET A 114 22.03 -7.27 -1.36
CA MET A 114 20.66 -6.77 -1.42
C MET A 114 20.11 -6.58 -0.01
N VAL A 115 19.69 -5.36 0.33
CA VAL A 115 19.06 -5.02 1.61
C VAL A 115 17.74 -4.31 1.33
N ILE A 116 16.66 -4.77 1.93
CA ILE A 116 15.36 -4.12 1.82
C ILE A 116 15.20 -3.13 2.97
N ASP A 117 14.88 -1.87 2.65
CA ASP A 117 14.71 -0.83 3.67
C ASP A 117 13.32 -0.90 4.33
N TYR A 118 13.19 -1.81 5.29
CA TYR A 118 11.99 -1.97 6.10
C TYR A 118 11.85 -0.96 7.24
N ARG A 119 12.68 0.10 7.33
CA ARG A 119 12.63 1.03 8.49
C ARG A 119 11.22 1.62 8.72
N LYS A 120 10.52 1.98 7.65
CA LYS A 120 9.15 2.52 7.75
C LYS A 120 8.13 1.45 8.16
N LEU A 121 8.30 0.21 7.71
CA LEU A 121 7.47 -0.92 8.14
C LEU A 121 7.73 -1.25 9.60
N ASN A 122 9.00 -1.41 10.00
CA ASN A 122 9.39 -1.73 11.37
C ASN A 122 8.95 -0.67 12.39
N ALA A 123 8.81 0.60 11.98
CA ALA A 123 8.32 1.67 12.85
C ALA A 123 6.84 1.54 13.23
N ILE A 124 6.06 0.75 12.47
CA ILE A 124 4.64 0.50 12.69
C ILE A 124 4.34 -0.98 13.00
N THR A 125 5.36 -1.82 13.09
CA THR A 125 5.21 -3.23 13.47
C THR A 125 5.17 -3.33 15.00
N LYS A 126 4.15 -4.01 15.54
CA LYS A 126 4.07 -4.34 16.97
C LYS A 126 5.26 -5.24 17.32
N LYS A 127 6.07 -4.82 18.28
CA LYS A 127 7.25 -5.58 18.69
C LYS A 127 6.81 -6.79 19.50
N ASP A 128 7.16 -7.96 19.00
CA ASP A 128 7.08 -9.19 19.78
C ASP A 128 8.30 -9.26 20.71
N ALA A 129 8.08 -9.09 22.01
CA ALA A 129 9.12 -9.12 23.02
C ALA A 129 9.30 -10.56 23.51
N TYR A 130 9.85 -11.42 22.67
CA TYR A 130 10.26 -12.75 23.12
C TYR A 130 11.46 -12.61 24.06
N PRO A 131 11.38 -13.10 25.31
CA PRO A 131 12.47 -12.97 26.26
C PRO A 131 13.65 -13.84 25.81
N LEU A 132 14.73 -13.19 25.40
CA LEU A 132 15.99 -13.88 25.17
C LEU A 132 16.68 -14.12 26.53
N PRO A 133 17.21 -15.32 26.79
CA PRO A 133 18.00 -15.58 27.99
C PRO A 133 19.23 -14.68 28.01
N ARG A 134 19.74 -14.33 29.20
CA ARG A 134 20.95 -13.52 29.30
C ARG A 134 22.15 -14.35 28.84
N ILE A 135 23.18 -13.66 28.35
CA ILE A 135 24.41 -14.30 27.90
C ILE A 135 25.05 -15.09 29.07
N ASP A 136 25.05 -14.52 30.28
CA ASP A 136 25.59 -15.18 31.46
C ASP A 136 24.84 -16.49 31.79
N ASP A 137 23.51 -16.49 31.71
CA ASP A 137 22.69 -17.69 31.92
C ASP A 137 23.02 -18.79 30.89
N LEU A 138 23.27 -18.41 29.64
CA LEU A 138 23.68 -19.35 28.59
C LEU A 138 25.10 -19.90 28.85
N LEU A 139 26.04 -19.05 29.30
CA LEU A 139 27.41 -19.46 29.60
C LEU A 139 27.47 -20.42 30.80
N ASP A 140 26.63 -20.22 31.81
CA ASP A 140 26.56 -21.10 32.99
C ASP A 140 26.11 -22.53 32.60
N THR A 141 25.25 -22.69 31.58
CA THR A 141 24.86 -24.02 31.07
C THR A 141 26.01 -24.79 30.42
N LEU A 142 27.07 -24.10 29.98
CA LEU A 142 28.24 -24.69 29.32
C LEU A 142 29.32 -25.15 30.31
N GLY A 143 29.22 -24.81 31.60
CA GLY A 143 30.33 -24.90 32.56
C GLY A 143 30.95 -26.29 32.79
N LYS A 144 30.26 -27.39 32.46
CA LYS A 144 30.81 -28.76 32.54
C LYS A 144 31.12 -29.40 31.19
N ALA A 145 30.78 -28.73 30.09
CA ALA A 145 30.99 -29.25 28.74
C ALA A 145 32.49 -29.19 28.36
N LYS A 146 32.98 -30.24 27.70
CA LYS A 146 34.38 -30.34 27.22
C LYS A 146 34.48 -30.41 25.69
N ILE A 147 33.36 -30.66 25.01
CA ILE A 147 33.25 -30.83 23.57
C ILE A 147 32.09 -29.96 23.11
N PHE A 148 32.28 -29.21 22.03
CA PHE A 148 31.33 -28.22 21.54
C PHE A 148 31.08 -28.42 20.04
N SER A 149 29.87 -28.10 19.60
CA SER A 149 29.53 -28.03 18.17
C SER A 149 28.67 -26.80 17.95
N ALA A 150 29.03 -25.99 16.96
CA ALA A 150 28.26 -24.84 16.53
C ALA A 150 27.58 -25.18 15.20
N LEU A 151 26.26 -25.01 15.14
CA LEU A 151 25.45 -25.27 13.95
C LEU A 151 24.73 -23.98 13.59
N ASP A 152 24.98 -23.48 12.38
CA ASP A 152 24.30 -22.28 11.86
C ASP A 152 23.29 -22.68 10.78
N MET A 153 22.12 -22.04 10.82
CA MET A 153 21.06 -22.30 9.86
C MET A 153 21.26 -21.45 8.61
N ARG A 154 21.30 -22.10 7.44
CA ARG A 154 21.40 -21.43 6.13
C ARG A 154 20.29 -20.40 5.95
N ALA A 155 20.65 -19.11 6.00
CA ALA A 155 19.70 -18.00 5.88
C ALA A 155 18.43 -18.22 6.73
N GLY A 156 18.60 -18.56 8.02
CA GLY A 156 17.53 -19.07 8.89
C GLY A 156 16.21 -18.29 8.85
N PHE A 157 16.23 -16.96 8.69
CA PHE A 157 15.01 -16.15 8.52
C PHE A 157 14.16 -16.55 7.30
N HIS A 158 14.79 -16.92 6.19
CA HIS A 158 14.10 -17.33 4.96
C HIS A 158 13.52 -18.74 5.06
N GLN A 159 13.92 -19.53 6.07
CA GLN A 159 13.36 -20.86 6.32
C GLN A 159 12.03 -20.78 7.10
N VAL A 160 11.61 -19.61 7.57
CA VAL A 160 10.34 -19.40 8.27
C VAL A 160 9.33 -18.79 7.30
N PRO A 161 8.26 -19.51 6.92
CA PRO A 161 7.26 -18.97 6.01
C PRO A 161 6.52 -17.78 6.62
N LEU A 162 6.16 -16.78 5.80
CA LEU A 162 5.24 -15.72 6.19
C LEU A 162 3.79 -16.23 6.19
N GLU A 163 3.00 -15.82 7.17
CA GLU A 163 1.56 -16.06 7.18
C GLU A 163 0.89 -15.23 6.06
N GLN A 164 0.26 -15.91 5.09
CA GLN A 164 -0.58 -15.25 4.10
C GLN A 164 -1.91 -14.85 4.74
N ASP A 165 -2.35 -13.61 4.50
CA ASP A 165 -3.75 -13.22 4.75
C ASP A 165 -4.62 -14.02 3.77
N ASN A 166 -5.32 -15.03 4.28
CA ASN A 166 -5.97 -16.08 3.47
C ASN A 166 -7.39 -15.72 3.02
N ASP A 167 -7.69 -14.44 2.81
CA ASP A 167 -9.00 -14.01 2.31
C ASP A 167 -9.03 -14.10 0.78
N LEU A 168 -9.56 -15.22 0.27
CA LEU A 168 -9.84 -15.40 -1.15
C LEU A 168 -11.16 -14.72 -1.50
N ASN A 169 -11.08 -13.60 -2.23
CA ASN A 169 -12.24 -12.86 -2.70
C ASN A 169 -12.52 -13.20 -4.16
N VAL A 170 -13.71 -13.76 -4.42
CA VAL A 170 -14.21 -14.03 -5.78
C VAL A 170 -15.30 -13.01 -6.09
N TYR A 171 -15.22 -12.35 -7.25
CA TYR A 171 -16.21 -11.38 -7.71
C TYR A 171 -16.56 -11.65 -9.17
N SER A 172 -17.79 -11.36 -9.58
CA SER A 172 -18.31 -11.72 -10.91
C SER A 172 -19.49 -10.83 -11.29
N LEU A 173 -19.85 -10.78 -12.58
CA LEU A 173 -20.93 -9.91 -13.05
C LEU A 173 -22.33 -10.51 -12.82
N ASN A 174 -22.45 -11.83 -12.81
CA ASN A 174 -23.72 -12.54 -12.60
C ASN A 174 -23.50 -13.89 -11.91
N HIS A 175 -24.60 -14.51 -11.45
CA HIS A 175 -24.54 -15.76 -10.69
C HIS A 175 -23.90 -16.92 -11.45
N HIS A 176 -24.17 -17.04 -12.76
CA HIS A 176 -23.63 -18.14 -13.56
C HIS A 176 -22.11 -18.03 -13.73
N GLN A 177 -21.61 -16.83 -14.06
CA GLN A 177 -20.18 -16.56 -14.08
C GLN A 177 -19.54 -16.75 -12.70
N HIS A 178 -20.26 -16.40 -11.62
CA HIS A 178 -19.76 -16.57 -10.26
C HIS A 178 -19.53 -18.04 -9.91
N LEU A 179 -20.43 -18.93 -10.30
CA LEU A 179 -20.25 -20.38 -10.14
C LEU A 179 -19.02 -20.87 -10.93
N ASN A 180 -18.85 -20.44 -12.18
CA ASN A 180 -17.69 -20.83 -12.98
C ASN A 180 -16.36 -20.34 -12.38
N HIS A 181 -16.32 -19.10 -11.87
CA HIS A 181 -15.14 -18.57 -11.19
C HIS A 181 -14.87 -19.28 -9.86
N LEU A 182 -15.91 -19.61 -9.08
CA LEU A 182 -15.78 -20.39 -7.85
C LEU A 182 -15.22 -21.78 -8.16
N GLU A 183 -15.69 -22.44 -9.22
CA GLU A 183 -15.17 -23.73 -9.66
C GLU A 183 -13.66 -23.67 -9.99
N GLN A 184 -13.23 -22.65 -10.75
CA GLN A 184 -11.81 -22.44 -11.04
C GLN A 184 -10.99 -22.21 -9.77
N VAL A 185 -11.50 -21.42 -8.82
CA VAL A 185 -10.83 -21.19 -7.53
C VAL A 185 -10.76 -22.47 -6.70
N PHE A 186 -11.82 -23.27 -6.67
CA PHE A 186 -11.85 -24.56 -5.96
C PHE A 186 -10.88 -25.57 -6.58
N GLN A 187 -10.75 -25.60 -7.91
CA GLN A 187 -9.74 -26.41 -8.60
C GLN A 187 -8.31 -26.01 -8.18
N CYS A 188 -8.03 -24.71 -8.08
CA CYS A 188 -6.74 -24.22 -7.57
C CYS A 188 -6.50 -24.59 -6.10
N ILE A 189 -7.51 -24.45 -5.24
CA ILE A 189 -7.43 -24.85 -3.82
C ILE A 189 -7.16 -26.35 -3.70
N LEU A 190 -7.84 -27.16 -4.53
CA LEU A 190 -7.67 -28.61 -4.56
C LEU A 190 -6.26 -29.00 -5.02
N ALA A 191 -5.77 -28.40 -6.11
CA ALA A 191 -4.41 -28.63 -6.63
C ALA A 191 -3.32 -28.22 -5.62
N ALA A 192 -3.57 -27.16 -4.85
CA ALA A 192 -2.69 -26.71 -3.78
C ALA A 192 -2.83 -27.51 -2.47
N ASN A 193 -3.72 -28.51 -2.42
CA ASN A 193 -4.05 -29.30 -1.23
C ASN A 193 -4.43 -28.42 -0.02
N LEU A 194 -5.18 -27.35 -0.26
CA LEU A 194 -5.69 -26.43 0.76
C LEU A 194 -7.11 -26.83 1.21
N LYS A 195 -7.52 -26.35 2.39
CA LYS A 195 -8.86 -26.55 2.94
C LYS A 195 -9.47 -25.20 3.32
N LEU A 196 -10.76 -25.03 3.01
CA LEU A 196 -11.55 -23.86 3.40
C LEU A 196 -12.20 -24.09 4.78
N ASN A 197 -12.34 -23.03 5.58
CA ASN A 197 -13.10 -23.06 6.83
C ASN A 197 -14.57 -22.68 6.54
N PRO A 198 -15.54 -23.61 6.67
CA PRO A 198 -16.94 -23.34 6.32
C PRO A 198 -17.58 -22.19 7.10
N GLU A 199 -17.26 -22.03 8.39
CA GLU A 199 -17.84 -20.98 9.24
C GLU A 199 -17.39 -19.56 8.84
N LYS A 200 -16.26 -19.46 8.13
CA LYS A 200 -15.71 -18.20 7.63
C LYS A 200 -15.91 -18.00 6.13
N CYS A 201 -16.43 -19.02 5.42
CA CYS A 201 -16.73 -18.92 4.00
C CYS A 201 -18.11 -18.32 3.80
N PHE A 202 -18.21 -17.35 2.91
CA PHE A 202 -19.47 -16.74 2.53
C PHE A 202 -19.56 -16.68 1.02
N PHE A 203 -20.69 -17.11 0.48
CA PHE A 203 -20.94 -17.15 -0.96
C PHE A 203 -22.08 -16.19 -1.29
N PHE A 204 -22.02 -15.54 -2.46
CA PHE A 204 -23.08 -14.67 -2.97
C PHE A 204 -23.51 -13.54 -2.01
N LYS A 205 -22.56 -12.95 -1.27
CA LYS A 205 -22.85 -11.73 -0.51
C LYS A 205 -23.13 -10.57 -1.46
N ASP A 206 -24.08 -9.73 -1.08
CA ASP A 206 -24.41 -8.45 -1.73
C ASP A 206 -23.37 -7.35 -1.44
N HIS A 207 -22.55 -7.56 -0.41
CA HIS A 207 -21.44 -6.69 -0.04
C HIS A 207 -20.18 -7.47 0.36
N LEU A 208 -19.02 -6.91 0.00
CA LEU A 208 -17.71 -7.43 0.33
C LEU A 208 -16.93 -6.41 1.17
N LYS A 209 -16.43 -6.82 2.33
CA LYS A 209 -15.43 -6.04 3.06
C LYS A 209 -14.08 -6.24 2.38
N PHE A 210 -13.53 -5.18 1.81
CA PHE A 210 -12.27 -5.23 1.08
C PHE A 210 -11.40 -4.03 1.44
N LEU A 211 -10.23 -4.31 2.04
CA LEU A 211 -9.23 -3.30 2.40
C LEU A 211 -9.84 -2.09 3.14
N GLY A 212 -10.65 -2.30 4.18
CA GLY A 212 -11.26 -1.22 4.96
C GLY A 212 -12.41 -0.45 4.28
N TYR A 213 -12.86 -0.91 3.12
CA TYR A 213 -14.04 -0.44 2.43
C TYR A 213 -15.10 -1.54 2.36
N MET A 214 -16.34 -1.13 2.13
CA MET A 214 -17.41 -2.05 1.78
C MET A 214 -17.77 -1.84 0.32
N VAL A 215 -17.59 -2.89 -0.49
CA VAL A 215 -17.90 -2.90 -1.92
C VAL A 215 -19.25 -3.57 -2.09
N THR A 216 -20.20 -2.88 -2.69
CA THR A 216 -21.57 -3.35 -2.93
C THR A 216 -21.89 -3.30 -4.43
N LYS A 217 -23.09 -3.76 -4.80
CA LYS A 217 -23.64 -3.55 -6.14
C LYS A 217 -23.76 -2.06 -6.50
N ASP A 218 -24.06 -1.21 -5.53
CA ASP A 218 -24.34 0.22 -5.73
C ASP A 218 -23.05 1.06 -5.75
N GLY A 219 -21.95 0.53 -5.23
CA GLY A 219 -20.66 1.19 -5.30
C GLY A 219 -19.69 0.80 -4.20
N ILE A 220 -18.83 1.74 -3.82
CA ILE A 220 -17.88 1.62 -2.74
C ILE A 220 -18.32 2.58 -1.64
N GLN A 221 -18.39 2.08 -0.41
CA GLN A 221 -18.71 2.88 0.77
C GLN A 221 -17.68 2.66 1.88
N THR A 222 -17.73 3.50 2.89
CA THR A 222 -16.91 3.37 4.09
C THR A 222 -17.33 2.13 4.90
N ASP A 223 -16.39 1.44 5.56
CA ASP A 223 -16.76 0.34 6.45
C ASP A 223 -17.38 0.91 7.74
N PRO A 224 -18.67 0.63 8.04
CA PRO A 224 -19.35 1.19 9.22
C PRO A 224 -18.60 0.89 10.53
N SER A 225 -18.00 -0.30 10.64
CA SER A 225 -17.25 -0.72 11.83
C SER A 225 -15.95 0.08 12.04
N LYS A 226 -15.41 0.67 10.97
CA LYS A 226 -14.24 1.55 11.05
C LYS A 226 -14.65 3.01 11.23
N ILE A 227 -15.78 3.42 10.65
CA ILE A 227 -16.34 4.78 10.83
C ILE A 227 -16.80 5.00 12.27
N GLU A 228 -17.37 4.00 12.93
CA GLU A 228 -17.80 4.09 14.33
C GLU A 228 -16.69 4.60 15.26
N LYS A 229 -15.44 4.18 15.03
CA LYS A 229 -14.27 4.66 15.79
C LYS A 229 -13.96 6.14 15.56
N ILE A 230 -14.29 6.68 14.40
CA ILE A 230 -14.12 8.11 14.07
C ILE A 230 -15.27 8.93 14.67
N VAL A 231 -16.49 8.42 14.59
CA VAL A 231 -17.68 9.05 15.16
C VAL A 231 -17.56 9.16 16.68
N ASN A 232 -17.06 8.11 17.33
CA ASN A 232 -16.86 8.07 18.78
C ASN A 232 -15.51 8.64 19.22
N TYR A 233 -14.73 9.23 18.31
CA TYR A 233 -13.42 9.79 18.66
C TYR A 233 -13.60 11.02 19.56
N PRO A 234 -12.96 11.07 20.75
CA PRO A 234 -13.09 12.19 21.67
C PRO A 234 -12.37 13.42 21.11
N ILE A 235 -12.79 14.63 21.53
CA ILE A 235 -12.13 15.88 21.13
C ILE A 235 -10.63 15.78 21.46
N PRO A 236 -9.73 15.89 20.47
CA PRO A 236 -8.30 15.76 20.69
C PRO A 236 -7.77 16.83 21.66
N LYS A 237 -7.04 16.41 22.68
CA LYS A 237 -6.38 17.28 23.67
C LYS A 237 -4.87 17.41 23.44
N SER A 238 -4.31 16.61 22.54
CA SER A 238 -2.87 16.62 22.24
C SER A 238 -2.59 16.56 20.74
N ILE A 239 -1.41 17.05 20.33
CA ILE A 239 -0.94 17.00 18.94
C ILE A 239 -0.94 15.57 18.40
N THR A 240 -0.57 14.59 19.22
CA THR A 240 -0.58 13.16 18.85
C THR A 240 -1.99 12.68 18.53
N GLN A 241 -2.98 13.06 19.34
CA GLN A 241 -4.39 12.72 19.09
C GLN A 241 -4.92 13.41 17.82
N VAL A 242 -4.55 14.67 17.59
CA VAL A 242 -4.93 15.38 16.35
C VAL A 242 -4.35 14.68 15.12
N ARG A 243 -3.08 14.26 15.16
CA ARG A 243 -2.44 13.51 14.07
C ARG A 243 -3.10 12.16 13.85
N ALA A 244 -3.43 11.44 14.92
CA ALA A 244 -4.11 10.16 14.83
C ALA A 244 -5.50 10.31 14.18
N PHE A 245 -6.32 11.26 14.64
CA PHE A 245 -7.62 11.56 14.05
C PHE A 245 -7.50 11.95 12.56
N LEU A 246 -6.58 12.86 12.22
CA LEU A 246 -6.34 13.25 10.83
C LEU A 246 -5.90 12.08 9.96
N GLY A 247 -5.09 11.17 10.49
CA GLY A 247 -4.72 9.93 9.82
C GLY A 247 -5.97 9.12 9.44
N LEU A 248 -6.82 8.83 10.43
CA LEU A 248 -8.08 8.09 10.25
C LEU A 248 -9.02 8.78 9.25
N ALA A 249 -9.25 10.07 9.41
CA ALA A 249 -10.12 10.84 8.51
C ALA A 249 -9.54 10.91 7.09
N SER A 250 -8.22 11.03 6.95
CA SER A 250 -7.56 11.13 5.63
C SER A 250 -7.63 9.83 4.83
N TYR A 251 -7.77 8.68 5.47
CA TYR A 251 -7.98 7.39 4.80
C TYR A 251 -9.27 7.38 3.97
N TYR A 252 -10.31 8.06 4.46
CA TYR A 252 -11.61 8.20 3.82
C TYR A 252 -11.78 9.53 3.06
N ARG A 253 -10.70 10.30 2.86
CA ARG A 253 -10.77 11.58 2.14
C ARG A 253 -11.34 11.47 0.72
N ARG A 254 -11.29 10.28 0.13
CA ARG A 254 -11.83 10.01 -1.21
C ARG A 254 -13.35 10.17 -1.31
N PHE A 255 -14.06 10.16 -0.17
CA PHE A 255 -15.50 10.35 -0.07
C PHE A 255 -15.91 11.80 0.24
N ILE A 256 -14.94 12.67 0.57
CA ILE A 256 -15.21 14.01 1.11
C ILE A 256 -14.79 15.09 0.13
N LYS A 257 -15.77 15.81 -0.40
CA LYS A 257 -15.55 17.04 -1.16
C LYS A 257 -14.82 18.06 -0.29
N ASN A 258 -13.75 18.65 -0.84
CA ASN A 258 -12.96 19.71 -0.18
C ASN A 258 -12.37 19.32 1.20
N PHE A 259 -12.08 18.03 1.43
CA PHE A 259 -11.45 17.52 2.65
C PHE A 259 -10.29 18.39 3.15
N ALA A 260 -9.36 18.79 2.27
CA ALA A 260 -8.19 19.57 2.65
C ALA A 260 -8.52 20.94 3.24
N ALA A 261 -9.59 21.60 2.77
CA ALA A 261 -10.03 22.88 3.31
C ALA A 261 -10.67 22.71 4.70
N ILE A 262 -11.48 21.66 4.87
CA ILE A 262 -12.15 21.33 6.13
C ILE A 262 -11.13 20.89 7.19
N ALA A 263 -10.16 20.05 6.82
CA ALA A 263 -9.13 19.56 7.72
C ALA A 263 -8.03 20.59 8.04
N ARG A 264 -8.02 21.76 7.38
CA ARG A 264 -6.95 22.75 7.52
C ARG A 264 -6.75 23.24 8.96
N PRO A 265 -7.79 23.62 9.73
CA PRO A 265 -7.61 24.05 11.12
C PRO A 265 -6.99 22.97 11.99
N LEU A 266 -7.30 21.70 11.75
CA LEU A 266 -6.70 20.56 12.45
C LEU A 266 -5.25 20.32 12.02
N HIS A 267 -4.94 20.42 10.73
CA HIS A 267 -3.56 20.33 10.25
C HIS A 267 -2.68 21.43 10.84
N ASP A 268 -3.22 22.63 11.01
CA ASP A 268 -2.50 23.74 11.64
C ASP A 268 -2.12 23.41 13.09
N GLN A 269 -3.00 22.75 13.86
CA GLN A 269 -2.68 22.27 15.22
C GLN A 269 -1.52 21.25 15.27
N THR A 270 -1.18 20.60 14.15
CA THR A 270 -0.08 19.63 14.10
C THR A 270 1.30 20.24 13.87
N LYS A 271 1.37 21.54 13.57
CA LYS A 271 2.61 22.26 13.26
C LYS A 271 3.36 22.60 14.55
N THR A 272 4.53 22.00 14.73
CA THR A 272 5.37 22.16 15.94
C THR A 272 5.93 23.57 16.13
N SER A 273 5.91 24.42 15.09
CA SER A 273 6.55 25.73 15.10
C SER A 273 5.71 26.87 15.67
N LYS A 274 4.42 26.65 15.96
CA LYS A 274 3.53 27.67 16.55
C LYS A 274 2.60 26.99 17.56
N ASN A 275 2.58 27.49 18.79
CA ASN A 275 1.64 27.05 19.82
C ASN A 275 0.25 27.64 19.49
N ILE A 276 -0.42 27.07 18.50
CA ILE A 276 -1.71 27.56 18.01
C ILE A 276 -2.79 27.11 19.00
N PRO A 277 -3.58 28.04 19.59
CA PRO A 277 -4.63 27.66 20.53
C PRO A 277 -5.72 26.84 19.83
N TRP A 278 -6.35 25.93 20.57
CA TRP A 278 -7.56 25.25 20.11
C TRP A 278 -8.71 26.27 20.10
N THR A 279 -9.33 26.48 18.94
CA THR A 279 -10.40 27.47 18.74
C THR A 279 -11.71 26.81 18.39
N GLN A 280 -12.83 27.53 18.49
CA GLN A 280 -14.13 27.04 18.03
C GLN A 280 -14.09 26.56 16.58
N LYS A 281 -13.37 27.28 15.70
CA LYS A 281 -13.15 26.88 14.30
C LYS A 281 -12.49 25.51 14.15
N THR A 282 -11.59 25.14 15.08
CA THR A 282 -10.96 23.82 15.11
C THR A 282 -11.97 22.75 15.52
N THR A 283 -12.80 23.03 16.54
CA THR A 283 -13.91 22.15 16.96
C THR A 283 -14.93 21.95 15.84
N ASP A 284 -15.35 23.02 15.18
CA ASP A 284 -16.30 22.96 14.07
C ASP A 284 -15.76 22.11 12.91
N SER A 285 -14.46 22.23 12.63
CA SER A 285 -13.79 21.42 11.61
C SER A 285 -13.73 19.94 11.99
N PHE A 286 -13.49 19.63 13.26
CA PHE A 286 -13.48 18.27 13.79
C PHE A 286 -14.85 17.61 13.69
N GLU A 287 -15.90 18.27 14.17
CA GLU A 287 -17.26 17.73 14.13
C GLU A 287 -17.79 17.64 12.69
N LYS A 288 -17.48 18.63 11.84
CA LYS A 288 -17.84 18.59 10.42
C LYS A 288 -17.22 17.39 9.69
N LEU A 289 -15.96 17.05 9.98
CA LEU A 289 -15.35 15.86 9.39
C LEU A 289 -16.01 14.58 9.86
N LYS A 290 -16.38 14.48 11.14
CA LYS A 290 -17.11 13.31 11.66
C LYS A 290 -18.46 13.15 10.96
N GLN A 291 -19.23 14.23 10.86
CA GLN A 291 -20.52 14.22 10.18
C GLN A 291 -20.40 13.79 8.71
N LEU A 292 -19.43 14.35 7.97
CA LEU A 292 -19.22 14.04 6.55
C LEU A 292 -18.74 12.61 6.31
N LEU A 293 -18.09 11.97 7.28
CA LEU A 293 -17.68 10.56 7.19
C LEU A 293 -18.85 9.61 7.44
N THR A 294 -19.80 10.00 8.30
CA THR A 294 -21.03 9.24 8.55
C THR A 294 -22.04 9.37 7.42
N THR A 295 -22.13 10.57 6.83
CA THR A 295 -23.03 10.89 5.71
C THR A 295 -22.32 10.82 4.36
N ALA A 296 -21.18 10.13 4.31
CA ALA A 296 -20.37 9.99 3.11
C ALA A 296 -21.19 9.31 1.99
N PRO A 297 -21.18 9.85 0.77
CA PRO A 297 -21.92 9.24 -0.34
C PRO A 297 -21.30 7.90 -0.75
N VAL A 298 -22.11 7.00 -1.29
CA VAL A 298 -21.61 5.83 -2.00
C VAL A 298 -20.92 6.30 -3.29
N LEU A 299 -19.66 5.90 -3.47
CA LEU A 299 -18.90 6.20 -4.69
C LEU A 299 -19.17 5.14 -5.74
N ALA A 300 -19.48 5.55 -6.96
CA ALA A 300 -19.63 4.62 -8.07
C ALA A 300 -18.31 3.90 -8.39
N ARG A 301 -18.44 2.65 -8.82
CA ARG A 301 -17.32 1.88 -9.38
C ARG A 301 -16.98 2.45 -10.76
N PRO A 302 -15.70 2.67 -11.10
CA PRO A 302 -15.33 3.18 -12.41
C PRO A 302 -15.66 2.16 -13.51
N ASP A 303 -16.35 2.60 -14.55
CA ASP A 303 -16.57 1.84 -15.77
C ASP A 303 -15.65 2.38 -16.88
N PHE A 304 -14.54 1.70 -17.16
CA PHE A 304 -13.57 2.17 -18.14
C PHE A 304 -14.07 2.15 -19.60
N ASN A 305 -15.30 1.68 -19.86
CA ASN A 305 -15.95 1.78 -21.17
C ASN A 305 -16.77 3.07 -21.34
N LYS A 306 -16.96 3.84 -20.26
CA LYS A 306 -17.70 5.11 -20.27
C LYS A 306 -16.75 6.30 -20.10
N PRO A 307 -17.00 7.43 -20.77
CA PRO A 307 -16.16 8.62 -20.63
C PRO A 307 -16.23 9.17 -19.20
N PHE A 308 -15.09 9.63 -18.69
CA PHE A 308 -15.03 10.30 -17.40
C PHE A 308 -15.35 11.79 -17.52
N LEU A 309 -15.91 12.37 -16.46
CA LEU A 309 -16.02 13.81 -16.28
C LEU A 309 -15.10 14.22 -15.12
N LEU A 310 -14.20 15.17 -15.40
CA LEU A 310 -13.29 15.74 -14.42
C LEU A 310 -13.76 17.14 -14.06
N VAL A 311 -14.37 17.28 -12.88
CA VAL A 311 -14.80 18.57 -12.35
C VAL A 311 -13.68 19.12 -11.48
N THR A 312 -13.26 20.37 -11.71
CA THR A 312 -12.22 21.03 -10.91
C THR A 312 -12.71 22.35 -10.34
N ASP A 313 -12.19 22.69 -9.16
CA ASP A 313 -12.46 23.95 -8.46
C ASP A 313 -11.16 24.45 -7.82
N ALA A 314 -10.87 25.75 -7.95
CA ALA A 314 -9.74 26.39 -7.30
C ALA A 314 -10.19 27.57 -6.44
N SER A 315 -9.67 27.62 -5.21
CA SER A 315 -9.88 28.75 -4.31
C SER A 315 -8.57 29.18 -3.68
N LYS A 316 -8.57 30.36 -3.03
CA LYS A 316 -7.45 30.78 -2.18
C LYS A 316 -7.19 29.84 -1.00
N ALA A 317 -8.16 28.99 -0.65
CA ALA A 317 -8.00 27.99 0.41
C ALA A 317 -7.29 26.72 -0.08
N GLY A 318 -7.46 26.32 -1.34
CA GLY A 318 -6.99 25.04 -1.86
C GLY A 318 -7.52 24.72 -3.25
N LEU A 319 -7.12 23.56 -3.77
CA LEU A 319 -7.62 22.96 -5.00
C LEU A 319 -8.54 21.78 -4.65
N GLY A 320 -9.63 21.63 -5.39
CA GLY A 320 -10.55 20.50 -5.33
C GLY A 320 -10.80 19.91 -6.71
N CYS A 321 -11.02 18.61 -6.76
CA CYS A 321 -11.54 17.97 -7.96
C CYS A 321 -12.39 16.74 -7.62
N ILE A 322 -13.26 16.39 -8.55
CA ILE A 322 -14.14 15.24 -8.50
C ILE A 322 -14.05 14.54 -9.85
N LEU A 323 -13.85 13.22 -9.82
CA LEU A 323 -14.02 12.39 -11.00
C LEU A 323 -15.42 11.76 -10.94
N THR A 324 -16.23 11.97 -11.98
CA THR A 324 -17.60 11.46 -12.08
C THR A 324 -17.81 10.71 -13.40
N GLN A 325 -18.87 9.90 -13.47
CA GLN A 325 -19.37 9.25 -14.69
C GLN A 325 -20.88 9.35 -14.77
N LEU A 326 -21.42 9.44 -15.99
CA LEU A 326 -22.86 9.42 -16.20
C LEU A 326 -23.42 7.99 -16.09
N ASP A 327 -24.54 7.83 -15.39
CA ASP A 327 -25.35 6.61 -15.49
C ASP A 327 -26.18 6.59 -16.79
N GLU A 328 -26.96 5.52 -16.96
CA GLU A 328 -27.85 5.33 -18.10
C GLU A 328 -28.98 6.37 -18.16
N ASN A 329 -29.28 7.02 -17.03
CA ASN A 329 -30.30 8.07 -16.92
C ASN A 329 -29.71 9.48 -17.10
N GLY A 330 -28.38 9.59 -17.33
CA GLY A 330 -27.69 10.86 -17.49
C GLY A 330 -27.35 11.58 -16.18
N HIS A 331 -27.43 10.90 -15.03
CA HIS A 331 -26.99 11.44 -13.74
C HIS A 331 -25.49 11.24 -13.52
N GLU A 332 -24.83 12.26 -12.98
CA GLU A 332 -23.42 12.20 -12.62
C GLU A 332 -23.21 11.50 -11.29
N ASN A 333 -22.49 10.38 -11.32
CA ASN A 333 -22.14 9.62 -10.14
C ASN A 333 -20.67 9.84 -9.76
N PRO A 334 -20.37 10.21 -8.51
CA PRO A 334 -19.00 10.44 -8.07
C PRO A 334 -18.23 9.14 -7.92
N ILE A 335 -17.05 9.06 -8.53
CA ILE A 335 -16.12 7.93 -8.43
C ILE A 335 -15.08 8.20 -7.34
N VAL A 336 -14.55 9.42 -7.32
CA VAL A 336 -13.55 9.82 -6.33
C VAL A 336 -13.48 11.33 -6.16
N PHE A 337 -13.41 11.77 -4.91
CA PHE A 337 -13.08 13.15 -4.54
C PHE A 337 -11.58 13.28 -4.24
N ALA A 338 -10.97 14.41 -4.61
CA ALA A 338 -9.64 14.77 -4.18
C ALA A 338 -9.55 16.26 -3.86
N SER A 339 -8.71 16.61 -2.88
CA SER A 339 -8.41 18.01 -2.58
C SER A 339 -7.02 18.16 -1.97
N ARG A 340 -6.42 19.35 -2.14
CA ARG A 340 -5.16 19.72 -1.49
C ARG A 340 -5.09 21.20 -1.16
N ALA A 341 -4.34 21.56 -0.13
CA ALA A 341 -4.01 22.96 0.14
C ALA A 341 -3.03 23.51 -0.93
N LEU A 342 -3.05 24.83 -1.11
CA LEU A 342 -2.08 25.55 -1.93
C LEU A 342 -0.70 25.59 -1.25
N LYS A 343 0.35 25.49 -2.05
CA LYS A 343 1.71 25.81 -1.61
C LYS A 343 1.87 27.32 -1.45
N ALA A 344 2.86 27.75 -0.67
CA ALA A 344 3.12 29.17 -0.39
C ALA A 344 3.29 30.01 -1.67
N ASN A 345 3.98 29.47 -2.68
CA ASN A 345 4.16 30.13 -3.97
C ASN A 345 2.91 30.09 -4.87
N GLU A 346 2.08 29.06 -4.74
CA GLU A 346 0.82 28.92 -5.47
C GLU A 346 -0.25 29.88 -4.92
N ALA A 347 -0.24 30.20 -3.63
CA ALA A 347 -1.18 31.13 -3.01
C ALA A 347 -1.20 32.53 -3.65
N ASN A 348 -0.05 32.94 -4.20
CA ASN A 348 0.14 34.21 -4.91
C ASN A 348 -0.34 34.18 -6.37
N TYR A 349 -0.76 33.03 -6.89
CA TYR A 349 -1.29 32.96 -8.24
C TYR A 349 -2.62 33.72 -8.35
N ALA A 350 -2.80 34.39 -9.50
CA ALA A 350 -4.08 34.96 -9.89
C ALA A 350 -5.11 33.83 -10.11
N ALA A 351 -6.40 34.15 -9.98
CA ALA A 351 -7.49 33.16 -10.08
C ALA A 351 -7.37 32.28 -11.33
N THR A 352 -7.16 32.89 -12.50
CA THR A 352 -6.96 32.17 -13.76
C THR A 352 -5.85 31.10 -13.72
N LYS A 353 -4.74 31.42 -13.06
CA LYS A 353 -3.60 30.51 -12.96
C LYS A 353 -3.83 29.43 -11.91
N LEU A 354 -4.64 29.70 -10.89
CA LEU A 354 -5.10 28.71 -9.91
C LEU A 354 -6.04 27.69 -10.54
N GLU A 355 -6.97 28.13 -11.38
CA GLU A 355 -7.86 27.23 -12.12
C GLU A 355 -7.09 26.27 -13.04
N CYS A 356 -6.14 26.82 -13.82
CA CYS A 356 -5.27 25.98 -14.64
C CYS A 356 -4.46 24.99 -13.79
N LEU A 357 -3.96 25.43 -12.63
CA LEU A 357 -3.25 24.55 -11.70
C LEU A 357 -4.14 23.44 -11.13
N ALA A 358 -5.42 23.72 -10.85
CA ALA A 358 -6.40 22.72 -10.39
C ALA A 358 -6.55 21.60 -11.42
N VAL A 359 -6.73 21.96 -12.69
CA VAL A 359 -6.83 21.00 -13.80
C VAL A 359 -5.57 20.15 -13.93
N ILE A 360 -4.39 20.79 -14.01
CA ILE A 360 -3.12 20.07 -14.15
C ILE A 360 -2.87 19.12 -12.98
N TRP A 361 -3.19 19.57 -11.77
CA TRP A 361 -3.08 18.73 -10.59
C TRP A 361 -4.07 17.57 -10.61
N ALA A 362 -5.33 17.82 -10.99
CA ALA A 362 -6.39 16.83 -11.03
C ALA A 362 -6.13 15.74 -12.08
N VAL A 363 -5.67 16.10 -13.28
CA VAL A 363 -5.28 15.14 -14.32
C VAL A 363 -4.12 14.26 -13.86
N LYS A 364 -3.11 14.84 -13.19
CA LYS A 364 -2.03 14.06 -12.58
C LYS A 364 -2.50 13.13 -11.47
N GLN A 365 -3.41 13.63 -10.63
CA GLN A 365 -3.95 12.89 -9.50
C GLN A 365 -4.77 11.67 -9.96
N PHE A 366 -5.54 11.84 -11.04
CA PHE A 366 -6.39 10.80 -11.61
C PHE A 366 -5.82 10.17 -12.88
N ARG A 367 -4.52 10.31 -13.12
CA ARG A 367 -3.82 9.65 -14.23
C ARG A 367 -4.13 8.14 -14.35
N PRO A 368 -4.24 7.35 -13.26
CA PRO A 368 -4.62 5.94 -13.36
C PRO A 368 -5.99 5.69 -13.99
N TYR A 369 -6.89 6.67 -13.96
CA TYR A 369 -8.22 6.59 -14.58
C TYR A 369 -8.25 7.19 -15.98
N LEU A 370 -7.50 8.29 -16.19
CA LEU A 370 -7.63 9.15 -17.37
C LEU A 370 -6.67 8.82 -18.51
N LEU A 371 -5.53 8.17 -18.22
CA LEU A 371 -4.56 7.88 -19.28
C LEU A 371 -5.14 6.85 -20.27
N GLY A 372 -5.09 7.18 -21.57
CA GLY A 372 -5.60 6.32 -22.63
C GLY A 372 -7.12 6.33 -22.77
N GLN A 373 -7.82 7.20 -22.04
CA GLN A 373 -9.28 7.37 -22.09
C GLN A 373 -9.63 8.76 -22.60
N LYS A 374 -10.75 8.86 -23.33
CA LYS A 374 -11.36 10.16 -23.63
C LYS A 374 -12.17 10.63 -22.43
N PHE A 375 -11.95 11.87 -22.00
CA PHE A 375 -12.69 12.46 -20.88
C PHE A 375 -13.03 13.94 -21.11
N THR A 376 -13.96 14.45 -20.31
CA THR A 376 -14.37 15.85 -20.36
C THR A 376 -13.88 16.56 -19.11
N ILE A 377 -13.18 17.68 -19.27
CA ILE A 377 -12.85 18.60 -18.18
C ILE A 377 -13.97 19.61 -18.05
N ILE A 378 -14.59 19.64 -16.87
CA ILE A 378 -15.64 20.59 -16.51
C ILE A 378 -15.02 21.67 -15.64
N THR A 379 -15.02 22.90 -16.16
CA THR A 379 -14.50 24.08 -15.45
C THR A 379 -15.44 25.27 -15.68
N ASP A 380 -15.52 26.13 -14.67
CA ASP A 380 -16.23 27.40 -14.71
C ASP A 380 -15.35 28.55 -15.23
N HIS A 381 -14.14 28.24 -15.71
CA HIS A 381 -13.19 29.23 -16.19
C HIS A 381 -12.66 28.90 -17.59
N SER A 382 -12.97 29.75 -18.56
CA SER A 382 -12.63 29.56 -19.98
C SER A 382 -11.12 29.66 -20.27
N ALA A 383 -10.30 30.03 -19.29
CA ALA A 383 -8.89 30.32 -19.49
C ALA A 383 -8.03 29.11 -19.87
N LEU A 384 -8.48 27.88 -19.60
CA LEU A 384 -7.77 26.67 -20.04
C LEU A 384 -7.71 26.58 -21.59
N ASN A 385 -8.74 27.05 -22.28
CA ASN A 385 -8.73 27.16 -23.74
C ASN A 385 -7.68 28.16 -24.24
N GLY A 386 -7.46 29.25 -23.51
CA GLY A 386 -6.42 30.23 -23.81
C GLY A 386 -5.01 29.68 -23.56
N LEU A 387 -4.85 28.81 -22.56
CA LEU A 387 -3.58 28.17 -22.24
C LEU A 387 -3.13 27.19 -23.33
N LEU A 388 -4.04 26.36 -23.85
CA LEU A 388 -3.75 25.38 -24.91
C LEU A 388 -3.48 26.03 -26.27
N LYS A 389 -4.01 27.24 -26.51
CA LYS A 389 -3.86 27.99 -27.77
C LYS A 389 -2.71 29.01 -27.74
N ALA A 390 -1.89 29.02 -26.69
CA ALA A 390 -0.78 29.97 -26.58
C ALA A 390 0.27 29.70 -27.67
N SER A 391 0.57 30.71 -28.49
CA SER A 391 1.46 30.59 -29.66
C SER A 391 2.95 30.48 -29.31
N ASN A 392 3.36 30.82 -28.07
CA ASN A 392 4.73 30.68 -27.56
C ASN A 392 4.74 30.48 -26.03
N PRO A 393 4.34 29.29 -25.53
CA PRO A 393 4.28 29.06 -24.09
C PRO A 393 5.70 28.96 -23.51
N THR A 394 5.97 29.70 -22.44
CA THR A 394 7.27 29.65 -21.73
C THR A 394 7.11 29.21 -20.27
N GLY A 395 8.18 28.67 -19.69
CA GLY A 395 8.27 28.34 -18.27
C GLY A 395 7.23 27.32 -17.80
N ILE A 396 6.40 27.70 -16.82
CA ILE A 396 5.44 26.77 -16.20
C ILE A 396 4.30 26.38 -17.16
N ILE A 397 3.90 27.30 -18.06
CA ILE A 397 2.80 27.07 -19.00
C ILE A 397 3.20 26.01 -20.03
N ALA A 398 4.43 26.07 -20.57
CA ALA A 398 4.95 25.05 -21.49
C ALA A 398 4.90 23.65 -20.85
N ARG A 399 5.36 23.53 -19.60
CA ARG A 399 5.33 22.25 -18.86
C ARG A 399 3.91 21.75 -18.63
N TRP A 400 2.95 22.65 -18.38
CA TRP A 400 1.54 22.28 -18.21
C TRP A 400 0.93 21.76 -19.51
N ILE A 401 1.23 22.40 -20.64
CA ILE A 401 0.82 21.91 -21.96
C ILE A 401 1.39 20.51 -22.22
N THR A 402 2.68 20.28 -21.97
CA THR A 402 3.31 18.95 -22.14
C THR A 402 2.63 17.86 -21.31
N ILE A 403 2.16 18.19 -20.10
CA ILE A 403 1.41 17.23 -19.28
C ILE A 403 0.06 16.92 -19.94
N LEU A 404 -0.66 17.95 -20.40
CA LEU A 404 -1.98 17.76 -21.01
C LEU A 404 -1.91 17.01 -22.34
N THR A 405 -0.83 17.15 -23.10
CA THR A 405 -0.67 16.43 -24.39
C THR A 405 -0.57 14.91 -24.25
N GLU A 406 -0.34 14.37 -23.05
CA GLU A 406 -0.41 12.92 -22.80
C GLU A 406 -1.85 12.37 -22.79
N TYR A 407 -2.86 13.25 -22.81
CA TYR A 407 -4.25 12.90 -22.57
C TYR A 407 -5.16 13.34 -23.72
N GLU A 408 -6.24 12.59 -23.94
CA GLU A 408 -7.30 12.96 -24.87
C GLU A 408 -8.50 13.49 -24.09
N PHE A 409 -8.79 14.78 -24.23
CA PHE A 409 -9.89 15.40 -23.49
C PHE A 409 -10.56 16.55 -24.25
N GLU A 410 -11.81 16.82 -23.87
CA GLU A 410 -12.55 18.02 -24.26
C GLU A 410 -12.79 18.91 -23.04
N ILE A 411 -12.96 20.22 -23.27
CA ILE A 411 -13.25 21.17 -22.19
C ILE A 411 -14.70 21.64 -22.34
N LYS A 412 -15.52 21.46 -21.31
CA LYS A 412 -16.88 21.99 -21.23
C LYS A 412 -16.98 23.04 -20.13
N TYR A 413 -17.59 24.16 -20.48
CA TYR A 413 -17.89 25.23 -19.53
C TYR A 413 -19.16 24.89 -18.74
N ARG A 414 -19.10 25.01 -17.41
CA ARG A 414 -20.27 24.90 -16.53
C ARG A 414 -20.24 26.03 -15.49
N PRO A 415 -21.25 26.91 -15.41
CA PRO A 415 -21.27 28.02 -14.45
C PRO A 415 -21.22 27.51 -12.99
N GLY A 416 -20.43 28.16 -12.14
CA GLY A 416 -20.20 27.74 -10.75
C GLY A 416 -21.47 27.58 -9.89
N ARG A 417 -22.54 28.36 -10.15
CA ARG A 417 -23.85 28.19 -9.48
C ARG A 417 -24.53 26.85 -9.74
N VAL A 418 -24.21 26.19 -10.86
CA VAL A 418 -24.75 24.86 -11.23
C VAL A 418 -23.89 23.73 -10.64
N ASN A 419 -22.62 23.99 -10.33
CA ASN A 419 -21.73 23.07 -9.59
C ASN A 419 -22.12 22.92 -8.10
N GLU A 420 -22.94 23.84 -7.59
CA GLU A 420 -23.50 23.84 -6.23
C GLU A 420 -24.91 23.27 -6.15
N SER A 421 -25.52 22.85 -7.27
CA SER A 421 -26.92 22.40 -7.28
C SER A 421 -27.14 21.41 -6.14
N ALA A 422 -27.89 21.86 -5.14
CA ALA A 422 -28.32 21.06 -4.01
C ALA A 422 -29.03 19.77 -4.47
N ASP A 423 -29.48 19.73 -5.73
CA ASP A 423 -29.95 18.54 -6.47
C ASP A 423 -28.93 17.39 -6.58
N PHE A 424 -27.62 17.66 -6.60
CA PHE A 424 -26.57 16.62 -6.72
C PHE A 424 -26.40 15.81 -5.42
N LEU A 425 -26.70 16.43 -4.27
CA LEU A 425 -26.61 15.80 -2.95
C LEU A 425 -27.99 15.40 -2.39
N SER A 426 -29.07 16.07 -2.79
CA SER A 426 -30.44 15.81 -2.30
C SER A 426 -31.15 14.64 -2.99
N ARG A 427 -30.61 14.12 -4.10
CA ARG A 427 -31.18 12.98 -4.85
C ARG A 427 -30.47 11.65 -4.61
N LEU A 428 -29.46 11.63 -3.74
CA LEU A 428 -28.95 10.39 -3.14
C LEU A 428 -30.02 9.93 -2.14
N GLY A 429 -30.91 9.04 -2.59
CA GLY A 429 -32.11 8.62 -1.86
C GLY A 429 -31.86 8.24 -0.39
N TYR A 430 -32.84 8.62 0.44
CA TYR A 430 -33.02 8.16 1.81
C TYR A 430 -33.16 6.64 1.91
#